data_AF-A0A5D0UI14-F1
#
_entry.id   AF-A0A5D0UI14-F1
#
_cell.length_a   1.000
_cell.length_b   1.000
_cell.length_c   1.000
_cell.angle_alpha   90.00
_cell.angle_beta   90.00
_cell.angle_gamma   90.00
#
_symmetry.space_group_name_H-M   'P 1'
#
loop_
_entity.id
_entity.type
_entity.pdbx_description
1 polymer ?
#
loop_
_entity_poly.entity_id
_entity_poly.type
_entity_poly.pdbx_seq_one_letter_code
_entity_poly.pdbx_strand_id
1 'polypeptide(L)'
;MPDVRGRVRGPAITAGVLLLTTLVLALPASAAAGPAPSEIIPTYDVVLTLGGDGVLYVRETITYDFDRSGEHGIVRRVRFRHGDRVYDVRDVRAGSSTGAPSRVRTTRFLNDVQISVGDRRREVRGRQAYVIEYAVAWAFTPRADHDELVWDAIGTGWSVPIANAAVRVEAPVPLRRATCRAGVPGATTRCLRDRDGPYAVDFLQGALAPHEGMTIKVRLPKHAVAVQPPRYVPPHWTGGWPGTALLALSVAVVPLLARRPAPRRAAGAGLAAAGLLLVAADAGDDIAAHGAWAFSLGDRCLAGLALMIVGAGILCADRPRMV
;
A
#
# COMPACT_ATOMS: atom_id res chain seq x y z
N MET A 1 -104.67 -20.01 35.57
CA MET A 1 -105.05 -21.35 35.07
C MET A 1 -103.93 -21.83 34.14
N PRO A 2 -103.59 -23.13 34.14
CA PRO A 2 -102.49 -23.76 34.90
C PRO A 2 -101.24 -23.99 34.00
N ASP A 3 -100.03 -23.95 34.53
CA ASP A 3 -99.23 -25.05 35.14
C ASP A 3 -98.44 -25.90 34.13
N VAL A 4 -97.36 -26.50 34.63
CA VAL A 4 -96.55 -27.62 34.11
C VAL A 4 -95.18 -27.29 33.48
N ARG A 5 -94.19 -27.32 34.38
CA ARG A 5 -92.97 -28.17 34.40
C ARG A 5 -92.35 -28.66 33.07
N GLY A 6 -91.02 -28.57 32.98
CA GLY A 6 -90.23 -29.53 32.19
C GLY A 6 -88.74 -29.23 32.06
N ARG A 7 -87.91 -29.96 32.82
CA ARG A 7 -86.44 -30.14 32.68
C ARG A 7 -86.02 -30.48 31.23
N VAL A 8 -84.75 -30.18 30.86
CA VAL A 8 -83.67 -31.16 30.52
C VAL A 8 -82.32 -30.46 30.22
N ARG A 9 -81.29 -30.92 30.95
CA ARG A 9 -79.84 -31.16 30.69
C ARG A 9 -79.05 -30.40 29.57
N GLY A 10 -77.85 -29.91 29.94
CA GLY A 10 -76.82 -29.22 29.10
C GLY A 10 -76.03 -30.12 28.12
N PRO A 11 -74.92 -29.66 27.46
CA PRO A 11 -73.61 -29.37 28.11
C PRO A 11 -72.64 -28.35 27.40
N ALA A 12 -71.42 -28.22 27.98
CA ALA A 12 -70.09 -27.87 27.40
C ALA A 12 -69.81 -26.42 26.90
N ILE A 13 -69.09 -25.58 27.65
CA ILE A 13 -67.61 -25.38 27.72
C ILE A 13 -66.96 -24.87 26.42
N THR A 14 -66.59 -23.58 26.41
CA THR A 14 -65.35 -23.06 25.80
C THR A 14 -64.86 -21.85 26.62
N ALA A 15 -63.65 -21.93 27.15
CA ALA A 15 -62.93 -20.82 27.79
C ALA A 15 -61.48 -20.89 27.31
N GLY A 16 -61.01 -19.82 26.66
CA GLY A 16 -59.62 -19.63 26.27
C GLY A 16 -59.16 -18.25 26.72
N VAL A 17 -58.33 -18.22 27.78
CA VAL A 17 -57.66 -17.02 28.30
C VAL A 17 -56.17 -17.29 28.21
N LEU A 18 -55.45 -16.46 27.43
CA LEU A 18 -54.01 -16.55 27.22
C LEU A 18 -53.29 -15.58 28.17
N LEU A 19 -52.56 -16.11 29.16
CA LEU A 19 -51.58 -15.38 29.97
C LEU A 19 -50.23 -15.35 29.23
N LEU A 20 -49.57 -14.18 29.15
CA LEU A 20 -48.18 -14.03 28.72
C LEU A 20 -47.37 -13.36 29.84
N THR A 21 -46.46 -14.16 30.38
CA THR A 21 -45.54 -13.90 31.50
C THR A 21 -44.29 -13.14 31.06
N THR A 22 -43.89 -12.13 31.81
CA THR A 22 -42.65 -11.35 31.63
C THR A 22 -41.47 -12.00 32.39
N LEU A 23 -40.48 -12.50 31.65
CA LEU A 23 -39.23 -13.02 32.20
C LEU A 23 -38.09 -12.02 31.92
N VAL A 24 -37.66 -11.28 32.95
CA VAL A 24 -36.48 -10.39 32.89
C VAL A 24 -35.24 -11.22 33.21
N LEU A 25 -34.45 -11.57 32.20
CA LEU A 25 -33.12 -12.17 32.37
C LEU A 25 -32.08 -11.07 32.68
N ALA A 26 -31.48 -11.13 33.87
CA ALA A 26 -30.28 -10.38 34.23
C ALA A 26 -29.05 -11.06 33.62
N LEU A 27 -28.45 -10.44 32.59
CA LEU A 27 -27.16 -10.84 32.03
C LEU A 27 -26.00 -10.24 32.84
N PRO A 28 -24.93 -11.00 33.13
CA PRO A 28 -23.75 -10.45 33.79
C PRO A 28 -23.04 -9.47 32.85
N ALA A 29 -22.80 -8.26 33.32
CA ALA A 29 -21.99 -7.27 32.62
C ALA A 29 -20.56 -7.81 32.46
N SER A 30 -20.21 -8.25 31.25
CA SER A 30 -18.82 -8.48 30.89
C SER A 30 -18.10 -7.14 31.01
N ALA A 31 -17.17 -7.04 31.96
CA ALA A 31 -16.24 -5.93 32.02
C ALA A 31 -15.49 -5.89 30.69
N ALA A 32 -15.86 -4.94 29.83
CA ALA A 32 -15.12 -4.66 28.62
C ALA A 32 -13.70 -4.31 29.03
N ALA A 33 -12.74 -5.20 28.73
CA ALA A 33 -11.34 -4.83 28.70
C ALA A 33 -11.25 -3.60 27.79
N GLY A 34 -10.87 -2.45 28.34
CA GLY A 34 -10.68 -1.24 27.55
C GLY A 34 -9.72 -1.51 26.39
N PRO A 35 -9.86 -0.81 25.24
CA PRO A 35 -8.96 -1.03 24.11
C PRO A 35 -7.51 -0.91 24.59
N ALA A 36 -6.69 -1.90 24.24
CA ALA A 36 -5.24 -1.77 24.41
C ALA A 36 -4.78 -0.43 23.81
N PRO A 37 -3.83 0.29 24.42
CA PRO A 37 -3.35 1.54 23.84
C PRO A 37 -2.86 1.26 22.43
N SER A 38 -3.59 1.77 21.44
CA SER A 38 -3.24 1.64 20.03
C SER A 38 -2.23 2.73 19.71
N GLU A 39 -1.12 2.35 19.08
CA GLU A 39 -0.17 3.31 18.53
C GLU A 39 -0.87 4.35 17.63
N ILE A 40 -0.33 5.57 17.65
CA ILE A 40 -0.88 6.70 16.90
C ILE A 40 0.26 7.63 16.50
N ILE A 41 0.03 8.39 15.43
CA ILE A 41 0.87 9.53 15.07
C ILE A 41 0.12 10.82 15.46
N PRO A 42 0.42 11.43 16.63
CA PRO A 42 -0.25 12.67 17.03
C PRO A 42 -0.07 13.81 16.03
N THR A 43 1.14 13.97 15.49
CA THR A 43 1.45 15.00 14.49
C THR A 43 2.35 14.45 13.40
N TYR A 44 2.07 14.86 12.18
CA TYR A 44 2.90 14.58 11.01
C TYR A 44 3.01 15.83 10.15
N ASP A 45 4.15 16.48 10.24
CA ASP A 45 4.45 17.73 9.52
C ASP A 45 5.41 17.45 8.37
N VAL A 46 5.02 17.83 7.16
CA VAL A 46 5.83 17.65 5.94
C VAL A 46 6.12 19.02 5.33
N VAL A 47 7.39 19.31 5.10
CA VAL A 47 7.82 20.46 4.30
C VAL A 47 8.31 19.97 2.95
N LEU A 48 7.67 20.47 1.89
CA LEU A 48 7.99 20.23 0.50
C LEU A 48 8.61 21.50 -0.09
N THR A 49 9.94 21.53 -0.22
CA THR A 49 10.65 22.66 -0.84
C THR A 49 10.94 22.33 -2.30
N LEU A 50 10.32 23.10 -3.20
CA LEU A 50 10.48 22.95 -4.65
C LEU A 50 11.78 23.64 -5.06
N GLY A 51 12.85 22.88 -5.25
CA GLY A 51 14.17 23.41 -5.60
C GLY A 51 14.19 24.06 -6.99
N GLY A 52 14.94 25.16 -7.13
CA GLY A 52 15.17 25.81 -8.42
C GLY A 52 15.88 24.93 -9.45
N ASP A 53 16.56 23.88 -8.98
CA ASP A 53 17.24 22.84 -9.76
C ASP A 53 16.31 21.70 -10.23
N GLY A 54 15.00 21.81 -9.96
CA GLY A 54 14.00 20.81 -10.31
C GLY A 54 14.01 19.58 -9.40
N VAL A 55 14.69 19.65 -8.25
CA VAL A 55 14.65 18.62 -7.19
C VAL A 55 13.59 19.00 -6.15
N LEU A 56 12.82 18.02 -5.70
CA LEU A 56 11.94 18.21 -4.54
C LEU A 56 12.70 17.80 -3.27
N TYR A 57 12.91 18.75 -2.36
CA TYR A 57 13.45 18.47 -1.04
C TYR A 57 12.32 18.24 -0.06
N VAL A 58 12.36 17.11 0.64
CA VAL A 58 11.33 16.70 1.57
C VAL A 58 11.90 16.60 2.97
N ARG A 59 11.22 17.22 3.92
CA ARG A 59 11.48 17.08 5.36
C ARG A 59 10.19 16.65 6.06
N GLU A 60 10.20 15.47 6.63
CA GLU A 60 9.10 14.87 7.37
C GLU A 60 9.44 14.90 8.87
N THR A 61 8.60 15.53 9.69
CA THR A 61 8.67 15.49 11.15
C THR A 61 7.48 14.69 11.67
N ILE A 62 7.76 13.53 12.24
CA ILE A 62 6.76 12.55 12.66
C ILE A 62 6.84 12.41 14.17
N THR A 63 5.81 12.87 14.87
CA THR A 63 5.61 12.54 16.27
C THR A 63 4.85 11.23 16.33
N TYR A 64 5.47 10.19 16.87
CA TYR A 64 4.90 8.86 17.02
C TYR A 64 4.70 8.56 18.50
N ASP A 65 3.54 8.03 18.88
CA ASP A 65 3.25 7.58 20.24
C ASP A 65 3.20 6.05 20.24
N PHE A 66 4.33 5.44 20.62
CA PHE A 66 4.45 4.00 20.72
C PHE A 66 3.69 3.47 21.93
N ASP A 67 3.14 2.28 21.80
CA ASP A 67 2.48 1.62 22.92
C ASP A 67 3.50 1.12 23.98
N ARG A 68 3.01 0.33 24.95
CA ARG A 68 3.87 -0.23 26.01
C ARG A 68 4.63 -1.48 25.58
N SER A 69 4.23 -2.15 24.50
CA SER A 69 4.94 -3.32 23.97
C SER A 69 6.35 -2.92 23.52
N GLY A 70 6.47 -1.73 22.92
CA GLY A 70 7.72 -1.11 22.52
C GLY A 70 8.20 -1.61 21.17
N GLU A 71 8.75 -0.70 20.38
CA GLU A 71 9.13 -0.93 18.98
C GLU A 71 10.58 -0.54 18.74
N HIS A 72 11.16 -1.00 17.63
CA HIS A 72 12.56 -0.69 17.28
C HIS A 72 12.74 0.64 16.53
N GLY A 73 11.67 1.42 16.38
CA GLY A 73 11.66 2.68 15.65
C GLY A 73 10.47 2.77 14.67
N ILE A 74 10.60 3.58 13.62
CA ILE A 74 9.54 3.76 12.61
C ILE A 74 9.96 3.27 11.23
N VAL A 75 8.95 3.01 10.40
CA VAL A 75 9.12 2.60 9.00
C VAL A 75 8.32 3.52 8.10
N ARG A 76 9.02 4.28 7.26
CA ARG A 76 8.41 5.16 6.26
C ARG A 76 8.59 4.58 4.86
N ARG A 77 7.50 4.39 4.11
CA ARG A 77 7.54 3.91 2.71
C ARG A 77 7.30 5.05 1.72
N VAL A 78 8.32 5.46 0.98
CA VAL A 78 8.21 6.52 -0.03
C VAL A 78 8.08 5.87 -1.41
N ARG A 79 7.01 6.16 -2.13
CA ARG A 79 6.79 5.61 -3.48
C ARG A 79 7.81 6.23 -4.44
N PHE A 80 8.66 5.40 -5.06
CA PHE A 80 9.60 5.85 -6.10
C PHE A 80 9.15 5.43 -7.50
N ARG A 81 8.07 4.66 -7.63
CA ARG A 81 7.53 4.23 -8.92
C ARG A 81 6.01 4.29 -8.96
N HIS A 82 5.45 4.81 -10.06
CA HIS A 82 4.02 4.84 -10.32
C HIS A 82 3.75 4.44 -11.78
N GLY A 83 3.31 3.20 -11.99
CA GLY A 83 3.21 2.62 -13.33
C GLY A 83 4.59 2.49 -13.97
N ASP A 84 4.78 3.16 -15.10
CA ASP A 84 6.05 3.28 -15.81
C ASP A 84 6.92 4.44 -15.30
N ARG A 85 6.36 5.42 -14.59
CA ARG A 85 7.09 6.59 -14.08
C ARG A 85 7.96 6.24 -12.87
N VAL A 86 9.21 6.72 -12.88
CA VAL A 86 10.18 6.57 -11.79
C VAL A 86 10.60 7.92 -11.23
N TYR A 87 10.80 7.96 -9.92
CA TYR A 87 11.35 9.05 -9.13
C TYR A 87 12.65 8.60 -8.47
N ASP A 88 13.64 9.49 -8.39
CA ASP A 88 14.91 9.18 -7.74
C ASP A 88 14.91 9.72 -6.31
N VAL A 89 14.56 8.86 -5.34
CA VAL A 89 14.68 9.15 -3.91
C VAL A 89 16.12 8.88 -3.47
N ARG A 90 16.79 9.92 -2.95
CA ARG A 90 18.21 9.89 -2.55
C ARG A 90 18.50 10.76 -1.34
N ASP A 91 19.74 10.73 -0.88
CA ASP A 91 20.25 11.56 0.24
C ASP A 91 19.44 11.43 1.53
N VAL A 92 18.91 10.22 1.79
CA VAL A 92 18.07 9.95 2.95
C VAL A 92 18.89 10.06 4.23
N ARG A 93 18.45 10.92 5.13
CA ARG A 93 18.99 11.07 6.49
C ARG A 93 17.85 11.18 7.49
N ALA A 94 18.12 10.81 8.73
CA ALA A 94 17.14 10.96 9.80
C ALA A 94 17.80 11.34 11.12
N GLY A 95 17.01 11.93 12.00
CA GLY A 95 17.36 12.26 13.38
C GLY A 95 16.16 12.14 14.30
N SER A 96 16.38 12.38 15.58
CA SER A 96 15.31 12.45 16.58
C SER A 96 15.56 13.60 17.53
N SER A 97 14.56 14.46 17.74
CA SER A 97 14.66 15.56 18.71
C SER A 97 14.43 15.10 20.15
N THR A 98 13.87 13.90 20.36
CA THR A 98 13.68 13.29 21.69
C THR A 98 14.84 12.38 22.11
N GLY A 99 15.85 12.20 21.24
CA GLY A 99 16.98 11.30 21.50
C GLY A 99 16.68 9.82 21.24
N ALA A 100 15.59 9.51 20.53
CA ALA A 100 15.29 8.15 20.10
C ALA A 100 16.36 7.64 19.11
N PRO A 101 16.63 6.31 19.07
CA PRO A 101 17.52 5.74 18.06
C PRO A 101 17.04 6.11 16.66
N SER A 102 17.92 6.69 15.85
CA SER A 102 17.56 7.26 14.55
C SER A 102 18.47 6.80 13.41
N ARG A 103 19.11 5.63 13.56
CA ARG A 103 19.92 5.06 12.49
C ARG A 103 19.02 4.73 11.29
N VAL A 104 19.40 5.24 10.13
CA VAL A 104 18.69 5.01 8.88
C VAL A 104 19.15 3.71 8.23
N ARG A 105 18.19 2.95 7.72
CA ARG A 105 18.42 1.90 6.74
C ARG A 105 17.38 2.01 5.63
N THR A 106 17.84 2.06 4.38
CA THR A 106 16.96 2.11 3.22
C THR A 106 16.96 0.76 2.50
N THR A 107 15.77 0.22 2.23
CA THR A 107 15.58 -0.96 1.38
C THR A 107 14.67 -0.58 0.22
N ARG A 108 15.09 -0.84 -1.02
CA ARG A 108 14.23 -0.63 -2.20
C ARG A 108 13.40 -1.88 -2.45
N PHE A 109 12.09 -1.69 -2.60
CA PHE A 109 11.13 -2.71 -3.03
C PHE A 109 10.68 -2.43 -4.47
N LEU A 110 9.66 -3.14 -4.94
CA LEU A 110 9.14 -3.01 -6.31
C LEU A 110 8.68 -1.58 -6.65
N ASN A 111 7.97 -0.91 -5.73
CA ASN A 111 7.36 0.41 -5.99
C ASN A 111 7.79 1.51 -5.00
N ASP A 112 8.37 1.12 -3.87
CA ASP A 112 8.67 2.01 -2.75
C ASP A 112 10.08 1.80 -2.21
N VAL A 113 10.63 2.87 -1.64
CA VAL A 113 11.80 2.84 -0.78
C VAL A 113 11.29 2.79 0.65
N GLN A 114 11.61 1.71 1.36
CA GLN A 114 11.37 1.59 2.79
C GLN A 114 12.54 2.21 3.55
N ILE A 115 12.25 3.26 4.29
CA ILE A 115 13.17 3.96 5.18
C ILE A 115 12.86 3.49 6.60
N SER A 116 13.71 2.62 7.16
CA SER A 116 13.66 2.26 8.58
C SER A 116 14.51 3.24 9.38
N VAL A 117 13.94 3.85 10.42
CA VAL A 117 14.61 4.77 11.33
C VAL A 117 14.52 4.20 12.75
N GLY A 118 15.63 3.81 13.34
CA GLY A 118 15.58 3.07 14.61
C GLY A 118 16.85 2.31 14.96
N ASP A 119 16.74 1.37 15.90
CA ASP A 119 17.79 0.40 16.23
C ASP A 119 17.17 -0.97 16.57
N ARG A 120 17.64 -2.02 15.90
CA ARG A 120 17.16 -3.40 16.11
C ARG A 120 17.45 -3.95 17.52
N ARG A 121 18.33 -3.31 18.28
CA ARG A 121 18.73 -3.75 19.63
C ARG A 121 18.15 -2.89 20.75
N ARG A 122 17.47 -1.79 20.41
CA ARG A 122 16.91 -0.87 21.40
C ARG A 122 15.45 -0.62 21.08
N GLU A 123 14.60 -0.91 22.05
CA GLU A 123 13.18 -0.59 21.97
C GLU A 123 12.93 0.86 22.38
N VAL A 124 11.84 1.39 21.87
CA VAL A 124 11.37 2.75 22.08
C VAL A 124 9.89 2.68 22.44
N ARG A 125 9.47 3.50 23.40
CA ARG A 125 8.12 3.54 23.96
C ARG A 125 7.66 4.98 24.11
N GLY A 126 6.33 5.17 24.18
CA GLY A 126 5.70 6.47 24.34
C GLY A 126 6.03 7.44 23.20
N ARG A 127 5.88 8.74 23.48
CA ARG A 127 6.02 9.78 22.47
C ARG A 127 7.47 10.03 22.06
N GLN A 128 7.72 9.96 20.77
CA GLN A 128 9.01 10.24 20.14
C GLN A 128 8.83 11.07 18.90
N ALA A 129 9.81 11.92 18.59
CA ALA A 129 9.79 12.71 17.37
C ALA A 129 10.97 12.31 16.48
N TYR A 130 10.66 11.92 15.25
CA TYR A 130 11.62 11.59 14.21
C TYR A 130 11.58 12.65 13.12
N VAL A 131 12.74 13.00 12.60
CA VAL A 131 12.88 13.88 11.43
C VAL A 131 13.52 13.05 10.32
N ILE A 132 12.89 12.96 9.16
CA ILE A 132 13.41 12.29 7.97
C ILE A 132 13.56 13.33 6.88
N GLU A 133 14.73 13.40 6.26
CA GLU A 133 15.01 14.31 5.15
C GLU A 133 15.52 13.52 3.96
N TYR A 134 15.02 13.83 2.76
CA TYR A 134 15.44 13.20 1.52
C TYR A 134 15.19 14.12 0.32
N ALA A 135 15.87 13.84 -0.77
CA ALA A 135 15.69 14.54 -2.04
C ALA A 135 15.03 13.62 -3.07
N VAL A 136 14.19 14.20 -3.93
CA VAL A 136 13.49 13.48 -5.00
C VAL A 136 13.80 14.15 -6.34
N ALA A 137 14.64 13.51 -7.15
CA ALA A 137 14.84 13.92 -8.55
C ALA A 137 13.75 13.33 -9.46
N TRP A 138 13.59 13.91 -10.65
CA TRP A 138 12.54 13.57 -11.61
C TRP A 138 11.11 13.70 -11.05
N ALA A 139 10.91 14.55 -10.04
CA ALA A 139 9.61 14.75 -9.38
C ALA A 139 8.59 15.50 -10.25
N PHE A 140 9.05 16.42 -11.09
CA PHE A 140 8.19 17.27 -11.91
C PHE A 140 7.88 16.63 -13.27
N THR A 141 6.69 16.89 -13.78
CA THR A 141 6.26 16.51 -15.12
C THR A 141 6.09 17.75 -15.98
N PRO A 142 6.88 17.92 -17.06
CA PRO A 142 6.71 19.03 -17.96
C PRO A 142 5.42 18.88 -18.77
N ARG A 143 4.65 19.96 -18.88
CA ARG A 143 3.50 20.10 -19.79
C ARG A 143 3.81 21.13 -20.88
N ALA A 144 2.87 21.44 -21.77
CA ALA A 144 3.09 22.43 -22.82
C ALA A 144 3.26 23.85 -22.25
N ASP A 145 2.41 24.23 -21.30
CA ASP A 145 2.26 25.59 -20.78
C ASP A 145 2.72 25.76 -19.31
N HIS A 146 2.95 24.66 -18.60
CA HIS A 146 3.34 24.65 -17.20
C HIS A 146 4.18 23.42 -16.84
N ASP A 147 4.70 23.39 -15.62
CA ASP A 147 5.31 22.22 -15.01
C ASP A 147 4.45 21.77 -13.83
N GLU A 148 4.29 20.45 -13.67
CA GLU A 148 3.35 19.87 -12.72
C GLU A 148 4.08 18.97 -11.72
N LEU A 149 3.86 19.20 -10.42
CA LEU A 149 4.22 18.27 -9.35
C LEU A 149 2.96 17.57 -8.87
N VAL A 150 2.99 16.25 -8.78
CA VAL A 150 2.00 15.45 -8.05
C VAL A 150 2.77 14.56 -7.09
N TRP A 151 2.61 14.79 -5.80
CA TRP A 151 3.40 14.12 -4.76
C TRP A 151 2.52 13.58 -3.64
N ASP A 152 2.75 12.32 -3.28
CA ASP A 152 2.13 11.67 -2.12
C ASP A 152 2.94 12.01 -0.86
N ALA A 153 2.56 13.09 -0.19
CA ALA A 153 3.34 13.70 0.88
C ALA A 153 3.36 12.85 2.15
N ILE A 154 2.24 12.22 2.51
CA ILE A 154 2.10 11.40 3.73
C ILE A 154 2.28 9.90 3.42
N GLY A 155 1.79 9.44 2.26
CA GLY A 155 1.75 8.02 1.92
C GLY A 155 0.59 7.27 2.55
N THR A 156 0.16 6.19 1.90
CA THR A 156 -0.85 5.25 2.41
C THR A 156 -0.24 4.04 3.14
N GLY A 157 1.04 4.14 3.51
CA GLY A 157 1.83 3.03 4.06
C GLY A 157 1.70 2.84 5.58
N TRP A 158 1.06 3.78 6.28
CA TRP A 158 0.89 3.74 7.73
C TRP A 158 -0.29 2.86 8.12
N SER A 159 -0.07 1.92 9.05
CA SER A 159 -1.11 1.07 9.65
C SER A 159 -1.73 1.66 10.90
N VAL A 160 -1.22 2.80 11.37
CA VAL A 160 -1.72 3.54 12.53
C VAL A 160 -2.40 4.83 12.08
N PRO A 161 -3.40 5.34 12.82
CA PRO A 161 -4.04 6.60 12.50
C PRO A 161 -3.07 7.79 12.69
N ILE A 162 -3.30 8.87 11.94
CA ILE A 162 -2.61 10.15 12.10
C ILE A 162 -3.64 11.18 12.57
N ALA A 163 -3.45 11.72 13.78
CA ALA A 163 -4.40 12.64 14.38
C ALA A 163 -4.40 13.99 13.67
N ASN A 164 -3.22 14.55 13.38
CA ASN A 164 -3.08 15.82 12.66
C ASN A 164 -1.92 15.72 11.66
N ALA A 165 -2.22 15.97 10.39
CA ALA A 165 -1.23 16.04 9.33
C ALA A 165 -1.20 17.45 8.72
N ALA A 166 0.01 17.98 8.54
CA ALA A 166 0.25 19.26 7.91
C ALA A 166 1.26 19.10 6.78
N VAL A 167 0.99 19.71 5.63
CA VAL A 167 1.91 19.74 4.50
C VAL A 167 2.11 21.18 4.06
N ARG A 168 3.31 21.69 4.30
CA ARG A 168 3.78 22.97 3.80
C ARG A 168 4.46 22.80 2.47
N VAL A 169 4.09 23.63 1.50
CA VAL A 169 4.72 23.66 0.17
C VAL A 169 5.39 25.01 -0.01
N GLU A 170 6.68 25.00 -0.34
CA GLU A 170 7.51 26.19 -0.55
C GLU A 170 8.07 26.20 -1.96
N ALA A 171 8.05 27.35 -2.64
CA ALA A 171 8.54 27.46 -4.01
C ALA A 171 9.29 28.78 -4.27
N PRO A 172 10.22 28.80 -5.24
CA PRO A 172 10.96 30.00 -5.64
C PRO A 172 10.10 31.02 -6.39
N VAL A 173 8.85 30.65 -6.73
CA VAL A 173 7.89 31.49 -7.44
C VAL A 173 6.54 31.48 -6.71
N PRO A 174 5.67 32.47 -6.94
CA PRO A 174 4.41 32.52 -6.22
C PRO A 174 3.48 31.32 -6.52
N LEU A 175 3.01 30.64 -5.48
CA LEU A 175 2.14 29.46 -5.56
C LEU A 175 0.68 29.84 -5.86
N ARG A 176 0.39 30.07 -7.15
CA ARG A 176 -0.97 30.40 -7.62
C ARG A 176 -1.89 29.19 -7.67
N ARG A 177 -1.38 28.02 -8.05
CA ARG A 177 -2.14 26.78 -8.27
C ARG A 177 -1.53 25.63 -7.50
N ALA A 178 -1.97 25.46 -6.26
CA ALA A 178 -1.63 24.34 -5.40
C ALA A 178 -2.91 23.78 -4.76
N THR A 179 -3.05 22.47 -4.72
CA THR A 179 -4.21 21.78 -4.14
C THR A 179 -3.77 20.54 -3.40
N CYS A 180 -4.53 20.16 -2.37
CA CYS A 180 -4.34 18.94 -1.62
C CYS A 180 -5.61 18.08 -1.64
N ARG A 181 -5.42 16.76 -1.72
CA ARG A 181 -6.46 15.76 -1.51
C ARG A 181 -6.03 14.79 -0.42
N ALA A 182 -6.95 14.44 0.47
CA ALA A 182 -6.71 13.51 1.57
C ALA A 182 -7.67 12.32 1.53
N GLY A 183 -7.22 11.15 1.98
CA GLY A 183 -7.99 9.90 2.03
C GLY A 183 -7.30 8.74 1.31
N VAL A 184 -8.07 7.72 0.96
CA VAL A 184 -7.59 6.57 0.16
C VAL A 184 -7.76 6.83 -1.35
N PRO A 185 -6.95 6.20 -2.22
CA PRO A 185 -7.15 6.27 -3.67
C PRO A 185 -8.59 5.91 -4.06
N GLY A 186 -9.26 6.79 -4.81
CA GLY A 186 -10.66 6.63 -5.22
C GLY A 186 -11.70 7.26 -4.28
N ALA A 187 -11.36 7.51 -3.02
CA ALA A 187 -12.23 8.20 -2.05
C ALA A 187 -11.44 9.27 -1.30
N THR A 188 -11.40 10.47 -1.89
CA THR A 188 -10.62 11.60 -1.34
C THR A 188 -11.46 12.86 -1.13
N THR A 189 -11.14 13.60 -0.07
CA THR A 189 -11.67 14.94 0.21
C THR A 189 -10.62 16.01 -0.08
N ARG A 190 -11.03 17.28 -0.15
CA ARG A 190 -10.09 18.41 -0.23
C ARG A 190 -9.57 18.71 1.17
N CYS A 191 -8.26 18.88 1.32
CA CYS A 191 -7.65 19.31 2.58
C CYS A 191 -8.01 20.77 2.87
N LEU A 192 -7.98 21.16 4.14
CA LEU A 192 -8.02 22.56 4.51
C LEU A 192 -6.77 23.24 3.95
N ARG A 193 -6.94 24.41 3.35
CA ARG A 193 -5.85 25.19 2.77
C ARG A 193 -5.71 26.48 3.56
N ASP A 194 -4.51 26.75 4.03
CA ASP A 194 -4.11 28.01 4.62
C ASP A 194 -2.97 28.61 3.78
N ARG A 195 -3.00 29.93 3.55
CA ARG A 195 -2.01 30.59 2.69
C ARG A 195 -1.03 31.35 3.58
N ASP A 196 0.24 30.92 3.53
CA ASP A 196 1.35 31.66 4.10
C ASP A 196 2.10 32.46 3.01
N GLY A 197 1.65 33.70 2.80
CA GLY A 197 2.25 34.59 1.82
C GLY A 197 2.12 34.12 0.36
N PRO A 198 2.93 34.67 -0.57
CA PRO A 198 2.87 34.29 -1.98
C PRO A 198 3.66 33.03 -2.31
N TYR A 199 4.70 32.69 -1.54
CA TYR A 199 5.69 31.64 -1.85
C TYR A 199 5.50 30.34 -1.06
N ALA A 200 4.61 30.35 -0.07
CA ALA A 200 4.27 29.17 0.71
C ALA A 200 2.75 28.96 0.81
N VAL A 201 2.35 27.72 1.06
CA VAL A 201 0.96 27.33 1.33
C VAL A 201 0.99 26.12 2.25
N ASP A 202 0.11 26.14 3.25
CA ASP A 202 -0.06 25.06 4.20
C ASP A 202 -1.36 24.32 3.90
N PHE A 203 -1.30 23.00 3.96
CA PHE A 203 -2.46 22.13 3.85
C PHE A 203 -2.60 21.31 5.12
N LEU A 204 -3.79 21.35 5.71
CA LEU A 204 -4.08 20.69 6.98
C LEU A 204 -5.15 19.61 6.79
N GLN A 205 -4.95 18.48 7.46
CA GLN A 205 -5.91 17.40 7.52
C GLN A 205 -5.86 16.75 8.90
N GLY A 206 -7.02 16.68 9.56
CA GLY A 206 -7.19 15.93 10.80
C GLY A 206 -7.70 14.52 10.58
N ALA A 207 -7.47 13.64 11.55
CA ALA A 207 -8.06 12.31 11.67
C ALA A 207 -7.94 11.44 10.40
N LEU A 208 -6.73 11.29 9.88
CA LEU A 208 -6.46 10.31 8.83
C LEU A 208 -6.51 8.91 9.44
N ALA A 209 -7.37 8.06 8.89
CA ALA A 209 -7.45 6.66 9.26
C ALA A 209 -6.19 5.90 8.79
N PRO A 210 -5.92 4.69 9.32
CA PRO A 210 -4.91 3.81 8.76
C PRO A 210 -5.04 3.69 7.24
N HIS A 211 -3.91 3.75 6.55
CA HIS A 211 -3.79 3.70 5.09
C HIS A 211 -4.36 4.91 4.33
N GLU A 212 -4.82 5.96 4.99
CA GLU A 212 -5.11 7.24 4.35
C GLU A 212 -3.85 8.10 4.22
N GLY A 213 -3.80 8.95 3.20
CA GLY A 213 -2.67 9.85 2.96
C GLY A 213 -3.10 11.23 2.46
N MET A 214 -2.12 12.06 2.12
CA MET A 214 -2.30 13.39 1.53
C MET A 214 -1.50 13.49 0.24
N THR A 215 -2.17 13.82 -0.86
CA THR A 215 -1.55 14.08 -2.16
C THR A 215 -1.58 15.57 -2.47
N ILE A 216 -0.41 16.13 -2.73
CA ILE A 216 -0.22 17.51 -3.16
C ILE A 216 -0.10 17.57 -4.67
N LYS A 217 -0.78 18.54 -5.27
CA LYS A 217 -0.64 18.88 -6.66
C LYS A 217 -0.30 20.36 -6.81
N VAL A 218 0.81 20.66 -7.48
CA VAL A 218 1.27 22.02 -7.77
C VAL A 218 1.42 22.21 -9.28
N ARG A 219 1.01 23.37 -9.78
CA ARG A 219 1.32 23.82 -11.14
C ARG A 219 2.19 25.06 -11.07
N LEU A 220 3.37 24.97 -11.65
CA LEU A 220 4.35 26.04 -11.76
C LEU A 220 4.32 26.62 -13.18
N PRO A 221 4.50 27.94 -13.35
CA PRO A 221 4.81 28.50 -14.65
C PRO A 221 6.03 27.82 -15.26
N LYS A 222 6.11 27.78 -16.60
CA LYS A 222 7.31 27.30 -17.27
C LYS A 222 8.56 28.05 -16.82
N HIS A 223 9.67 27.32 -16.75
CA HIS A 223 10.98 27.84 -16.36
C HIS A 223 11.06 28.37 -14.91
N ALA A 224 10.05 28.11 -14.08
CA ALA A 224 10.11 28.44 -12.65
C ALA A 224 11.16 27.60 -11.90
N VAL A 225 11.44 26.39 -12.38
CA VAL A 225 12.48 25.49 -11.90
C VAL A 225 13.13 24.78 -13.09
N ALA A 226 14.36 24.32 -12.93
CA ALA A 226 15.07 23.54 -13.94
C ALA A 226 14.57 22.09 -13.98
N VAL A 227 13.39 21.87 -14.58
CA VAL A 227 12.77 20.55 -14.66
C VAL A 227 13.67 19.58 -15.43
N GLN A 228 14.11 18.54 -14.74
CA GLN A 228 14.83 17.42 -15.34
C GLN A 228 13.88 16.56 -16.16
N PRO A 229 14.31 15.97 -17.29
CA PRO A 229 13.50 15.04 -18.04
C PRO A 229 13.00 13.90 -17.14
N PRO A 230 11.69 13.64 -17.11
CA PRO A 230 11.12 12.43 -16.53
C PRO A 230 11.84 11.15 -16.92
N ARG A 231 11.97 10.22 -15.98
CA ARG A 231 12.40 8.86 -16.28
C ARG A 231 11.21 7.90 -16.27
N TYR A 232 11.11 7.12 -17.34
CA TYR A 232 10.13 6.06 -17.49
C TYR A 232 10.84 4.71 -17.68
N VAL A 233 10.26 3.65 -17.13
CA VAL A 233 10.72 2.27 -17.30
C VAL A 233 9.52 1.36 -17.61
N PRO A 234 9.69 0.26 -18.37
CA PRO A 234 8.57 -0.61 -18.75
C PRO A 234 7.79 -1.10 -17.53
N PRO A 235 6.45 -1.17 -17.56
CA PRO A 235 5.65 -1.68 -16.45
C PRO A 235 6.06 -3.10 -16.09
N HIS A 236 5.78 -3.53 -14.85
CA HIS A 236 6.09 -4.90 -14.39
C HIS A 236 5.45 -6.02 -15.23
N TRP A 237 4.47 -5.70 -16.07
CA TRP A 237 3.78 -6.62 -16.96
C TRP A 237 3.69 -5.98 -18.33
N THR A 238 4.35 -6.60 -19.30
CA THR A 238 4.37 -6.21 -20.71
C THR A 238 3.94 -7.36 -21.62
N GLY A 239 3.66 -8.54 -21.05
CA GLY A 239 3.21 -9.72 -21.75
C GLY A 239 1.95 -9.47 -22.57
N GLY A 240 2.05 -9.81 -23.85
CA GLY A 240 0.95 -9.77 -24.80
C GLY A 240 0.05 -11.00 -24.67
N TRP A 241 -0.99 -11.02 -25.50
CA TRP A 241 -1.87 -12.19 -25.59
C TRP A 241 -1.13 -13.52 -25.84
N PRO A 242 -0.11 -13.60 -26.71
CA PRO A 242 0.59 -14.86 -26.96
C PRO A 242 1.30 -15.42 -25.72
N GLY A 243 2.08 -14.60 -25.02
CA GLY A 243 2.81 -15.05 -23.81
C GLY A 243 1.86 -15.43 -22.70
N THR A 244 0.78 -14.66 -22.52
CA THR A 244 -0.25 -14.93 -21.50
C THR A 244 -1.06 -16.19 -21.79
N ALA A 245 -1.46 -16.42 -23.04
CA ALA A 245 -2.12 -17.64 -23.48
C ALA A 245 -1.21 -18.86 -23.29
N LEU A 246 0.08 -18.75 -23.64
CA LEU A 246 1.05 -19.83 -23.44
C LEU A 246 1.21 -20.18 -21.95
N LEU A 247 1.33 -19.18 -21.09
CA LEU A 247 1.41 -19.39 -19.64
C LEU A 247 0.13 -20.05 -19.10
N ALA A 248 -1.05 -19.58 -19.51
CA ALA A 248 -2.32 -20.17 -19.09
C ALA A 248 -2.47 -21.63 -19.54
N LEU A 249 -2.11 -21.94 -20.80
CA LEU A 249 -2.12 -23.30 -21.33
C LEU A 249 -1.16 -24.21 -20.57
N SER A 250 0.02 -23.71 -20.19
CA SER A 250 1.00 -24.49 -19.43
C SER A 250 0.45 -24.96 -18.10
N VAL A 251 -0.29 -24.10 -17.38
CA VAL A 251 -0.96 -24.44 -16.12
C VAL A 251 -2.09 -25.46 -16.36
N ALA A 252 -2.87 -25.29 -17.42
CA ALA A 252 -3.96 -26.21 -17.77
C ALA A 252 -3.48 -27.62 -18.16
N VAL A 253 -2.26 -27.74 -18.69
CA VAL A 253 -1.67 -29.03 -19.10
C VAL A 253 -1.15 -29.83 -17.90
N VAL A 254 -0.73 -29.19 -16.80
CA VAL A 254 -0.21 -29.88 -15.59
C VAL A 254 -1.10 -31.03 -15.09
N PRO A 255 -2.43 -30.86 -14.88
CA PRO A 255 -3.29 -31.96 -14.44
C PRO A 255 -3.44 -33.08 -15.48
N LEU A 256 -3.28 -32.79 -16.77
CA LEU A 256 -3.31 -33.79 -17.83
C LEU A 256 -2.04 -34.65 -17.83
N LEU A 257 -0.89 -34.08 -17.45
CA LEU A 257 0.37 -34.81 -17.29
C LEU A 257 0.27 -35.90 -16.22
N ALA A 258 -0.50 -35.68 -15.16
CA ALA A 258 -0.74 -36.68 -14.12
C ALA A 258 -1.59 -37.88 -14.59
N ARG A 259 -2.32 -37.74 -15.71
CA ARG A 259 -3.22 -38.77 -16.25
C ARG A 259 -2.61 -39.57 -17.40
N ARG A 260 -1.43 -39.19 -17.86
CA ARG A 260 -0.72 -39.84 -18.98
C ARG A 260 0.58 -40.47 -18.49
N PRO A 261 1.13 -41.48 -19.21
CA PRO A 261 2.47 -41.97 -18.89
C PRO A 261 3.45 -40.79 -18.94
N ALA A 262 4.10 -40.52 -17.80
CA ALA A 262 4.95 -39.37 -17.64
C ALA A 262 6.13 -39.46 -18.62
N PRO A 263 6.42 -38.40 -19.39
CA PRO A 263 7.65 -38.35 -20.18
C PRO A 263 8.87 -38.42 -19.25
N ARG A 264 10.01 -38.89 -19.78
CA ARG A 264 11.24 -39.12 -18.99
C ARG A 264 11.60 -37.89 -18.14
N ARG A 265 12.01 -38.10 -16.89
CA ARG A 265 12.53 -37.06 -15.98
C ARG A 265 13.48 -36.05 -16.65
N ALA A 266 14.37 -36.52 -17.52
CA ALA A 266 15.33 -35.69 -18.24
C ALA A 266 14.66 -34.62 -19.12
N ALA A 267 13.51 -34.93 -19.73
CA ALA A 267 12.73 -33.96 -20.50
C ALA A 267 12.13 -32.87 -19.59
N GLY A 268 11.62 -33.25 -18.41
CA GLY A 268 11.12 -32.30 -17.42
C GLY A 268 12.23 -31.37 -16.90
N ALA A 269 13.41 -31.93 -16.60
CA ALA A 269 14.58 -31.16 -16.19
C ALA A 269 15.08 -30.22 -17.30
N GLY A 270 15.11 -30.68 -18.55
CA GLY A 270 15.49 -29.86 -19.70
C GLY A 270 14.56 -28.68 -19.92
N LEU A 271 13.25 -28.88 -19.83
CA LEU A 271 12.25 -27.81 -19.93
C LEU A 271 12.39 -26.79 -18.78
N ALA A 272 12.60 -27.26 -17.55
CA ALA A 272 12.81 -26.37 -16.41
C ALA A 272 14.09 -25.53 -16.56
N ALA A 273 15.19 -26.15 -16.99
CA ALA A 273 16.46 -25.44 -17.21
C ALA A 273 16.36 -24.42 -18.35
N ALA A 274 15.74 -24.80 -19.48
CA ALA A 274 15.51 -23.90 -20.61
C ALA A 274 14.60 -22.73 -20.21
N GLY A 275 13.54 -23.01 -19.44
CA GLY A 275 12.65 -21.98 -18.91
C GLY A 275 13.36 -20.99 -17.99
N LEU A 276 14.20 -21.49 -17.07
CA LEU A 276 15.01 -20.65 -16.19
C LEU A 276 15.99 -19.77 -16.96
N LEU A 277 16.68 -20.33 -17.97
CA LEU A 277 17.60 -19.58 -18.81
C LEU A 277 16.89 -18.46 -19.59
N LEU A 278 15.69 -18.73 -20.11
CA LEU A 278 14.89 -17.71 -20.80
C LEU A 278 14.46 -16.57 -19.86
N VAL A 279 13.99 -16.90 -18.65
CA VAL A 279 13.66 -15.86 -17.64
C VAL A 279 14.91 -15.07 -17.25
N ALA A 280 16.05 -15.74 -17.05
CA ALA A 280 17.30 -15.08 -16.67
C ALA A 280 17.84 -14.17 -17.79
N ALA A 281 17.73 -14.59 -19.05
CA ALA A 281 18.13 -13.78 -20.20
C ALA A 281 17.24 -12.53 -20.35
N ASP A 282 15.91 -12.70 -20.26
CA ASP A 282 14.95 -11.59 -20.35
C ASP A 282 15.15 -10.59 -19.19
N ALA A 283 15.35 -11.10 -17.98
CA ALA A 283 15.70 -10.28 -16.83
C ALA A 283 17.07 -9.58 -17.02
N GLY A 284 18.06 -10.27 -17.57
CA GLY A 284 19.37 -9.69 -17.86
C GLY A 284 19.30 -8.52 -18.84
N ASP A 285 18.54 -8.66 -19.91
CA ASP A 285 18.32 -7.61 -20.92
C ASP A 285 17.66 -6.37 -20.29
N ASP A 286 16.58 -6.57 -19.52
CA ASP A 286 15.88 -5.47 -18.83
C ASP A 286 16.79 -4.76 -17.81
N ILE A 287 17.54 -5.54 -17.02
CA ILE A 287 18.45 -5.01 -16.01
C ILE A 287 19.61 -4.24 -16.64
N ALA A 288 20.17 -4.73 -17.74
CA ALA A 288 21.25 -4.05 -18.45
C ALA A 288 20.80 -2.73 -19.07
N ALA A 289 19.58 -2.69 -19.63
CA ALA A 289 19.08 -1.50 -20.31
C ALA A 289 18.47 -0.46 -19.35
N HIS A 290 17.86 -0.89 -18.24
CA HIS A 290 17.02 -0.02 -17.40
C HIS A 290 17.38 -0.05 -15.91
N GLY A 291 18.31 -0.92 -15.51
CA GLY A 291 18.76 -1.15 -14.14
C GLY A 291 18.01 -2.29 -13.44
N ALA A 292 18.57 -2.77 -12.32
CA ALA A 292 18.11 -3.96 -11.58
C ALA A 292 16.61 -3.97 -11.20
N TRP A 293 15.96 -2.80 -11.22
CA TRP A 293 14.61 -2.56 -10.69
C TRP A 293 13.56 -2.32 -11.77
N ALA A 294 13.95 -2.45 -13.04
CA ALA A 294 13.11 -2.19 -14.19
C ALA A 294 12.63 -3.46 -14.91
N PHE A 295 12.86 -4.63 -14.30
CA PHE A 295 12.38 -5.91 -14.82
C PHE A 295 10.86 -5.91 -15.05
N SER A 296 10.48 -6.37 -16.23
CA SER A 296 9.10 -6.55 -16.68
C SER A 296 8.83 -8.00 -17.06
N LEU A 297 7.61 -8.48 -16.80
CA LEU A 297 7.13 -9.78 -17.26
C LEU A 297 6.64 -9.64 -18.71
N GLY A 298 7.58 -9.76 -19.65
CA GLY A 298 7.30 -9.80 -21.10
C GLY A 298 7.04 -11.20 -21.62
N ASP A 299 6.67 -11.32 -22.91
CA ASP A 299 6.33 -12.61 -23.54
C ASP A 299 7.46 -13.66 -23.43
N ARG A 300 8.73 -13.24 -23.45
CA ARG A 300 9.89 -14.12 -23.26
C ARG A 300 9.95 -14.67 -21.84
N CYS A 301 9.81 -13.82 -20.82
CA CYS A 301 9.68 -14.28 -19.45
C CYS A 301 8.47 -15.21 -19.27
N LEU A 302 7.30 -14.88 -19.85
CA LEU A 302 6.10 -15.72 -19.75
C LEU A 302 6.30 -17.09 -20.41
N ALA A 303 6.98 -17.16 -21.55
CA ALA A 303 7.36 -18.42 -22.18
C ALA A 303 8.34 -19.23 -21.31
N GLY A 304 9.32 -18.56 -20.69
CA GLY A 304 10.24 -19.20 -19.74
C GLY A 304 9.49 -19.79 -18.53
N LEU A 305 8.57 -19.03 -17.94
CA LEU A 305 7.70 -19.51 -16.85
C LEU A 305 6.84 -20.70 -17.28
N ALA A 306 6.26 -20.66 -18.49
CA ALA A 306 5.47 -21.76 -19.03
C ALA A 306 6.29 -23.06 -19.15
N LEU A 307 7.53 -22.98 -19.62
CA LEU A 307 8.44 -24.13 -19.70
C LEU A 307 8.80 -24.68 -18.32
N MET A 308 9.04 -23.80 -17.33
CA MET A 308 9.29 -24.23 -15.95
C MET A 308 8.09 -24.94 -15.33
N ILE A 309 6.87 -24.45 -15.55
CA ILE A 309 5.62 -25.06 -15.04
C ILE A 309 5.43 -26.45 -15.63
N VAL A 310 5.55 -26.61 -16.95
CA VAL A 310 5.43 -27.93 -17.60
C VAL A 310 6.55 -28.86 -17.14
N GLY A 311 7.80 -28.39 -17.10
CA GLY A 311 8.95 -29.15 -16.66
C GLY A 311 8.79 -29.68 -15.23
N ALA A 312 8.36 -28.83 -14.30
CA ALA A 312 8.05 -29.21 -12.93
C ALA A 312 6.89 -30.21 -12.85
N GLY A 313 5.84 -30.02 -13.66
CA GLY A 313 4.72 -30.97 -13.76
C GLY A 313 5.18 -32.38 -14.16
N ILE A 314 6.07 -32.49 -15.14
CA ILE A 314 6.67 -33.77 -15.56
C ILE A 314 7.49 -34.39 -14.42
N LEU A 315 8.36 -33.61 -13.77
CA LEU A 315 9.19 -34.09 -12.66
C LEU A 315 8.37 -34.59 -11.47
N CYS A 316 7.21 -33.99 -11.22
CA CYS A 316 6.28 -34.43 -10.17
C CYS A 316 5.51 -35.70 -10.56
N ALA A 317 5.15 -35.85 -11.83
CA ALA A 317 4.42 -37.02 -12.34
C ALA A 317 5.31 -38.28 -12.41
N ASP A 318 6.62 -38.13 -12.58
CA ASP A 318 7.60 -39.22 -12.67
C ASP A 318 8.09 -39.74 -11.29
N ARG A 319 7.33 -39.51 -10.20
CA ARG A 319 7.69 -40.06 -8.88
C ARG A 319 7.45 -41.57 -8.86
N PRO A 320 8.42 -42.38 -8.36
CA PRO A 320 8.20 -43.82 -8.21
C PRO A 320 7.02 -44.04 -7.26
N ARG A 321 6.04 -44.84 -7.70
CA ARG A 321 4.99 -45.33 -6.80
C ARG A 321 5.69 -46.13 -5.71
N MET A 322 5.76 -45.60 -4.49
CA MET A 322 6.16 -46.38 -3.33
C MET A 322 5.09 -47.46 -3.13
N VAL A 323 5.48 -48.71 -3.36
CA VAL A 323 4.71 -49.92 -3.05
C VAL A 323 4.91 -50.22 -1.57
#